data_AF-A0A1S4BLH0-F1
#
_entry.id   AF-A0A1S4BLH0-F1
#
_cell.length_a   1.000
_cell.length_b   1.000
_cell.length_c   1.000
_cell.angle_alpha   90.00
_cell.angle_beta   90.00
_cell.angle_gamma   90.00
#
_symmetry.space_group_name_H-M   'P 1'
#
loop_
_entity.id
_entity.type
_entity.pdbx_description
1 polymer ?
#
loop_
_entity_poly.entity_id
_entity_poly.type
_entity_poly.pdbx_seq_one_letter_code
_entity_poly.pdbx_strand_id
1 'polypeptide(L)'
;MATAMGRKAAPARNIVAFRSYQSRAETLVKTYLLADPFIPYTSVFAGIFACKMVYDLCQLISSFYFRTYTTLTKIQRIEWNNRGMSTVHAIFISAVSTYFAFWSNLFSDHNPDGLLITRSSPLSTFTLGVSAGYFLSDLGMICWFYPSLGGLEYVVHHSLSAIAVAYSMYSGEGQLYTFMVLISEVTTPEINMRWFLDTAGLKRSSAYLINGVVIFFAWLVARILLFIYMFYHVYLHYDQVIHMHIFGILLVFGVPSALGVMNLMWFGKIIKGLKKNLAKRL
;
A
#
# COMPACT_ATOMS: atom_id res chain seq x y z
N MET A 1 -47.89 -33.27 26.50
CA MET A 1 -46.64 -32.80 27.13
C MET A 1 -45.86 -32.04 26.06
N ALA A 2 -46.12 -30.73 25.91
CA ALA A 2 -45.51 -29.89 24.88
C ALA A 2 -44.88 -28.67 25.55
N THR A 3 -43.55 -28.63 25.57
CA THR A 3 -42.74 -27.57 26.17
C THR A 3 -42.33 -26.57 25.09
N ALA A 4 -42.86 -25.35 25.18
CA ALA A 4 -42.49 -24.23 24.32
C ALA A 4 -41.16 -23.61 24.79
N MET A 5 -40.12 -23.63 23.94
CA MET A 5 -38.91 -22.84 24.16
C MET A 5 -39.14 -21.40 23.68
N GLY A 6 -39.23 -20.47 24.63
CA GLY A 6 -39.24 -19.04 24.34
C GLY A 6 -37.87 -18.55 23.86
N ARG A 7 -37.80 -18.06 22.61
CA ARG A 7 -36.67 -17.25 22.12
C ARG A 7 -36.64 -15.94 22.92
N LYS A 8 -35.59 -15.71 23.72
CA LYS A 8 -35.34 -14.42 24.37
C LYS A 8 -35.05 -13.37 23.29
N ALA A 9 -36.02 -12.48 23.05
CA ALA A 9 -35.82 -11.29 22.24
C ALA A 9 -34.80 -10.36 22.91
N ALA A 10 -33.84 -9.84 22.15
CA ALA A 10 -32.91 -8.84 22.65
C ALA A 10 -33.67 -7.60 23.15
N PRO A 11 -33.32 -7.02 24.32
CA PRO A 11 -34.07 -5.91 24.89
C PRO A 11 -34.05 -4.71 23.94
N ALA A 12 -35.22 -4.13 23.66
CA ALA A 12 -35.45 -3.07 22.67
C ALA A 12 -34.46 -1.88 22.80
N ARG A 13 -33.97 -1.61 24.01
CA ARG A 13 -32.97 -0.59 24.31
C ARG A 13 -31.64 -0.79 23.57
N ASN A 14 -31.21 -2.04 23.38
CA ASN A 14 -29.96 -2.37 22.67
C ASN A 14 -30.10 -2.19 21.14
N ILE A 15 -31.30 -2.44 20.60
CA ILE A 15 -31.60 -2.24 19.17
C ILE A 15 -31.64 -0.75 18.83
N VAL A 16 -32.22 0.07 19.70
CA VAL A 16 -32.28 1.53 19.53
C VAL A 16 -30.88 2.15 19.64
N ALA A 17 -30.06 1.70 20.60
CA ALA A 17 -28.68 2.15 20.71
C ALA A 17 -27.86 1.80 19.47
N PHE A 18 -27.96 0.56 18.97
CA PHE A 18 -27.25 0.13 17.76
C PHE A 18 -27.64 0.95 16.53
N ARG A 19 -28.94 1.19 16.31
CA ARG A 19 -29.42 2.04 15.22
C ARG A 19 -28.97 3.49 15.35
N SER A 20 -28.87 4.01 16.56
CA SER A 20 -28.33 5.35 16.84
C SER A 20 -26.83 5.45 16.50
N TYR A 21 -26.04 4.44 16.87
CA TYR A 21 -24.62 4.37 16.46
C TYR A 21 -24.46 4.26 14.96
N GLN A 22 -25.26 3.42 14.31
CA GLN A 22 -25.23 3.27 12.86
C GLN A 22 -25.62 4.56 12.15
N SER A 23 -26.68 5.25 12.60
CA SER A 23 -27.10 6.55 12.07
C SER A 23 -26.04 7.64 12.30
N ARG A 24 -25.40 7.67 13.47
CA ARG A 24 -24.28 8.59 13.74
C ARG A 24 -23.06 8.28 12.89
N ALA A 25 -22.74 7.01 12.67
CA ALA A 25 -21.66 6.60 11.78
C ALA A 25 -21.97 6.98 10.33
N GLU A 26 -23.18 6.75 9.85
CA GLU A 26 -23.63 7.16 8.52
C GLU A 26 -23.63 8.67 8.35
N THR A 27 -24.03 9.42 9.38
CA THR A 27 -23.99 10.89 9.37
C THR A 27 -22.56 11.40 9.40
N LEU A 28 -21.69 10.81 10.23
CA LEU A 28 -20.26 11.14 10.26
C LEU A 28 -19.62 10.86 8.90
N VAL A 29 -19.90 9.70 8.32
CA VAL A 29 -19.43 9.30 6.98
C VAL A 29 -19.92 10.29 5.93
N LYS A 30 -21.21 10.63 5.91
CA LYS A 30 -21.76 11.60 4.95
C LYS A 30 -21.19 13.01 5.14
N THR A 31 -21.16 13.52 6.37
CA THR A 31 -20.64 14.88 6.65
C THR A 31 -19.14 14.97 6.38
N TYR A 32 -18.38 13.90 6.61
CA TYR A 32 -16.95 13.84 6.32
C TYR A 32 -16.67 13.64 4.83
N LEU A 33 -17.45 12.82 4.13
CA LEU A 33 -17.40 12.66 2.67
C LEU A 33 -17.84 13.93 1.93
N LEU A 34 -18.65 14.78 2.55
CA LEU A 34 -19.16 16.04 1.97
C LEU A 34 -18.37 17.29 2.44
N ALA A 35 -17.45 17.15 3.40
CA ALA A 35 -16.55 18.23 3.83
C ALA A 35 -15.23 18.15 3.04
N ASP A 36 -15.32 18.46 1.74
CA ASP A 36 -14.24 18.35 0.75
C ASP A 36 -12.84 18.89 1.17
N PRO A 37 -12.67 20.03 1.87
CA PRO A 37 -11.33 20.58 2.09
C PRO A 37 -10.50 19.86 3.17
N PHE A 38 -11.11 19.03 4.02
CA PHE A 38 -10.39 18.41 5.15
C PHE A 38 -9.95 16.97 4.88
N ILE A 39 -10.49 16.31 3.87
CA ILE A 39 -10.22 14.89 3.56
C ILE A 39 -8.72 14.62 3.39
N PRO A 40 -7.93 15.41 2.62
CA PRO A 40 -6.50 15.15 2.45
C PRO A 40 -5.74 15.17 3.79
N TYR A 41 -5.94 16.18 4.63
CA TYR A 41 -5.19 16.33 5.89
C TYR A 41 -5.54 15.24 6.89
N THR A 42 -6.84 15.01 7.07
CA THR A 42 -7.34 14.07 8.07
C THR A 42 -7.02 12.62 7.68
N SER A 43 -7.02 12.29 6.38
CA SER A 43 -6.60 10.97 5.90
C SER A 43 -5.10 10.70 6.06
N VAL A 44 -4.23 11.72 5.92
CA VAL A 44 -2.80 11.60 6.26
C VAL A 44 -2.61 11.26 7.73
N PHE A 45 -3.29 11.98 8.64
CA PHE A 45 -3.23 11.67 10.07
C PHE A 45 -3.80 10.28 10.38
N ALA A 46 -4.88 9.88 9.71
CA ALA A 46 -5.44 8.54 9.83
C ALA A 46 -4.43 7.47 9.38
N GLY A 47 -3.69 7.72 8.29
CA GLY A 47 -2.61 6.85 7.81
C GLY A 47 -1.48 6.70 8.84
N ILE A 48 -0.99 7.80 9.39
CA ILE A 48 0.07 7.79 10.44
C ILE A 48 -0.40 7.02 11.68
N PHE A 49 -1.64 7.31 12.13
CA PHE A 49 -2.22 6.62 13.28
C PHE A 49 -2.39 5.12 13.01
N ALA A 50 -2.90 4.74 11.84
CA ALA A 50 -3.01 3.35 11.42
C ALA A 50 -1.64 2.65 11.39
N CYS A 51 -0.59 3.31 10.91
CA CYS A 51 0.77 2.77 10.92
C CYS A 51 1.23 2.47 12.35
N LYS A 52 1.03 3.41 13.29
CA LYS A 52 1.39 3.20 14.69
C LYS A 52 0.59 2.05 15.32
N MET A 53 -0.72 1.99 15.08
CA MET A 53 -1.58 0.92 15.58
C MET A 53 -1.14 -0.45 15.04
N VAL A 54 -0.91 -0.56 13.74
CA VAL A 54 -0.48 -1.82 13.12
C VAL A 54 0.91 -2.21 13.61
N TYR A 55 1.85 -1.28 13.75
CA TYR A 55 3.16 -1.54 14.31
C TYR A 55 3.06 -2.14 15.72
N ASP A 56 2.26 -1.53 16.60
CA ASP A 56 2.06 -2.00 17.98
C ASP A 56 1.36 -3.37 18.01
N LEU A 57 0.38 -3.58 17.14
CA LEU A 57 -0.30 -4.87 17.01
C LEU A 57 0.64 -5.96 16.50
N CYS A 58 1.48 -5.65 15.50
CA CYS A 58 2.53 -6.54 15.01
C CYS A 58 3.51 -6.89 16.13
N GLN A 59 3.93 -5.92 16.93
CA GLN A 59 4.78 -6.14 18.10
C GLN A 59 4.11 -7.06 19.12
N LEU A 60 2.84 -6.80 19.45
CA LEU A 60 2.06 -7.58 20.40
C LEU A 60 1.92 -9.04 19.93
N ILE A 61 1.38 -9.25 18.73
CA ILE A 61 1.21 -10.58 18.14
C ILE A 61 2.57 -11.30 18.03
N SER A 62 3.61 -10.61 17.57
CA SER A 62 4.93 -11.21 17.40
C SER A 62 5.53 -11.69 18.74
N SER A 63 5.32 -10.94 19.82
CA SER A 63 5.81 -11.31 21.15
C SER A 63 5.18 -12.58 21.73
N PHE A 64 3.92 -12.87 21.38
CA PHE A 64 3.20 -14.05 21.88
C PHE A 64 3.34 -15.28 20.99
N TYR A 65 3.36 -15.11 19.67
CA TYR A 65 3.23 -16.23 18.73
C TYR A 65 4.54 -16.63 18.04
N PHE A 66 5.57 -15.77 18.03
CA PHE A 66 6.79 -16.02 17.27
C PHE A 66 8.00 -16.14 18.19
N ARG A 67 8.43 -17.37 18.46
CA ARG A 67 9.65 -17.64 19.26
C ARG A 67 10.90 -16.97 18.69
N THR A 68 11.01 -16.88 17.36
CA THR A 68 12.10 -16.15 16.71
C THR A 68 12.16 -14.71 17.19
N TYR A 69 11.02 -14.02 17.29
CA TYR A 69 10.94 -12.60 17.65
C TYR A 69 11.54 -12.31 19.03
N THR A 70 11.32 -13.19 20.01
CA THR A 70 11.87 -13.00 21.37
C THR A 70 13.39 -13.17 21.42
N THR A 71 14.00 -13.83 20.43
CA THR A 71 15.46 -13.97 20.32
C THR A 71 16.13 -12.86 19.51
N LEU A 72 15.36 -12.03 18.80
CA LEU A 72 15.90 -10.95 17.97
C LEU A 72 16.50 -9.82 18.79
N THR A 73 17.53 -9.18 18.22
CA THR A 73 18.09 -7.93 18.74
C THR A 73 17.05 -6.81 18.69
N LYS A 74 17.27 -5.73 19.46
CA LYS A 74 16.37 -4.57 19.48
C LYS A 74 16.11 -4.01 18.07
N ILE A 75 17.17 -3.88 17.25
CA ILE A 75 17.04 -3.33 15.90
C ILE A 75 16.28 -4.27 14.96
N GLN A 76 16.52 -5.58 15.05
CA GLN A 76 15.77 -6.57 14.26
C GLN A 76 14.29 -6.64 14.64
N ARG A 77 13.93 -6.42 15.91
CA ARG A 77 12.52 -6.31 16.31
C ARG A 77 11.85 -5.07 15.72
N ILE A 78 12.57 -3.95 15.68
CA ILE A 78 12.10 -2.72 15.04
C ILE A 78 11.86 -2.97 13.55
N GLU A 79 12.83 -3.55 12.84
CA GLU A 79 12.68 -3.90 11.43
C GLU A 79 11.54 -4.92 11.21
N TRP A 80 11.42 -5.93 12.07
CA TRP A 80 10.35 -6.92 12.01
C TRP A 80 8.96 -6.28 12.09
N ASN A 81 8.75 -5.39 13.07
CA ASN A 81 7.48 -4.70 13.24
C ASN A 81 7.21 -3.71 12.10
N ASN A 82 8.25 -3.03 11.62
CA ASN A 82 8.15 -2.15 10.46
C ASN A 82 7.72 -2.91 9.19
N ARG A 83 8.29 -4.11 8.96
CA ARG A 83 7.90 -5.01 7.87
C ARG A 83 6.47 -5.55 8.02
N GLY A 84 6.03 -5.78 9.25
CA GLY A 84 4.62 -6.12 9.53
C GLY A 84 3.68 -4.99 9.11
N MET A 85 4.01 -3.76 9.53
CA MET A 85 3.27 -2.55 9.18
C MET A 85 3.22 -2.30 7.67
N SER A 86 4.35 -2.38 6.97
CA SER A 86 4.40 -2.23 5.51
C SER A 86 3.69 -3.33 4.75
N THR A 87 3.67 -4.57 5.27
CA THR A 87 2.89 -5.67 4.67
C THR A 87 1.39 -5.36 4.68
N VAL A 88 0.86 -4.86 5.80
CA VAL A 88 -0.58 -4.51 5.91
C VAL A 88 -0.92 -3.36 4.97
N HIS A 89 -0.10 -2.30 4.96
CA HIS A 89 -0.30 -1.19 4.04
C HIS A 89 -0.28 -1.66 2.57
N ALA A 90 0.72 -2.45 2.20
CA ALA A 90 0.89 -2.94 0.84
C ALA A 90 -0.32 -3.76 0.35
N ILE A 91 -0.86 -4.63 1.19
CA ILE A 91 -2.08 -5.40 0.87
C ILE A 91 -3.26 -4.45 0.65
N PHE A 92 -3.47 -3.51 1.58
CA PHE A 92 -4.55 -2.53 1.49
C PHE A 92 -4.45 -1.69 0.22
N ILE A 93 -3.31 -1.02 0.01
CA ILE A 93 -3.17 -0.07 -1.08
C ILE A 93 -3.16 -0.76 -2.44
N SER A 94 -2.57 -1.95 -2.56
CA SER A 94 -2.57 -2.68 -3.84
C SER A 94 -3.97 -3.11 -4.23
N ALA A 95 -4.78 -3.58 -3.28
CA ALA A 95 -6.17 -3.98 -3.53
C ALA A 95 -7.02 -2.78 -3.97
N VAL A 96 -6.97 -1.68 -3.22
CA VAL A 96 -7.77 -0.49 -3.51
C VAL A 96 -7.29 0.21 -4.79
N SER A 97 -5.98 0.24 -5.04
CA SER A 97 -5.41 0.80 -6.28
C SER A 97 -5.81 -0.01 -7.50
N THR A 98 -5.82 -1.35 -7.41
CA THR A 98 -6.29 -2.22 -8.50
C THR A 98 -7.77 -1.97 -8.78
N TYR A 99 -8.58 -1.85 -7.73
CA TYR A 99 -9.99 -1.49 -7.86
C TYR A 99 -10.16 -0.15 -8.58
N PHE A 100 -9.48 0.91 -8.14
CA PHE A 100 -9.61 2.21 -8.79
C PHE A 100 -9.12 2.19 -10.24
N ALA A 101 -7.93 1.64 -10.50
CA ALA A 101 -7.31 1.68 -11.82
C ALA A 101 -8.02 0.82 -12.88
N PHE A 102 -8.67 -0.30 -12.49
CA PHE A 102 -9.17 -1.28 -13.47
C PHE A 102 -10.64 -1.67 -13.32
N TRP A 103 -11.26 -1.50 -12.14
CA TRP A 103 -12.63 -1.95 -11.91
C TRP A 103 -13.62 -0.84 -11.59
N SER A 104 -13.14 0.33 -11.17
CA SER A 104 -14.00 1.46 -10.87
C SER A 104 -14.37 2.23 -12.15
N ASN A 105 -15.56 2.83 -12.17
CA ASN A 105 -15.97 3.73 -13.25
C ASN A 105 -15.28 5.12 -13.16
N LEU A 106 -14.51 5.40 -12.08
CA LEU A 106 -13.90 6.70 -11.85
C LEU A 106 -12.92 7.09 -12.96
N PHE A 107 -12.15 6.13 -13.45
CA PHE A 107 -11.12 6.33 -14.47
C PHE A 107 -11.43 5.63 -15.80
N SER A 108 -12.70 5.27 -16.04
CA SER A 108 -13.11 4.69 -17.32
C SER A 108 -13.16 5.75 -18.41
N ASP A 109 -12.75 5.41 -19.63
CA ASP A 109 -12.90 6.27 -20.81
C ASP A 109 -14.36 6.61 -21.13
N HIS A 110 -15.29 5.76 -20.69
CA HIS A 110 -16.73 5.97 -20.87
C HIS A 110 -17.34 6.93 -19.85
N ASN A 111 -16.57 7.36 -18.85
CA ASN A 111 -17.03 8.32 -17.87
C ASN A 111 -17.01 9.73 -18.51
N PRO A 112 -18.15 10.47 -18.52
CA PRO A 112 -18.23 11.80 -19.13
C PRO A 112 -17.61 12.92 -18.25
N ASP A 113 -17.24 12.64 -17.00
CA ASP A 113 -16.85 13.67 -16.04
C ASP A 113 -15.41 14.16 -16.24
N GLY A 114 -15.24 15.20 -17.06
CA GLY A 114 -13.98 15.92 -17.21
C GLY A 114 -12.82 15.11 -17.81
N LEU A 115 -11.60 15.63 -17.71
CA LEU A 115 -10.40 14.95 -18.20
C LEU A 115 -10.00 13.82 -17.26
N LEU A 116 -9.53 12.70 -17.80
CA LEU A 116 -9.10 11.54 -17.02
C LEU A 116 -8.09 11.91 -15.93
N ILE A 117 -7.19 12.84 -16.27
CA ILE A 117 -6.12 13.35 -15.43
C ILE A 117 -6.58 14.18 -14.23
N THR A 118 -7.80 14.71 -14.23
CA THR A 118 -8.35 15.54 -13.14
C THR A 118 -9.47 14.85 -12.37
N ARG A 119 -9.79 13.60 -12.71
CA ARG A 119 -10.84 12.84 -12.03
C ARG A 119 -10.35 12.39 -10.66
N SER A 120 -11.18 12.64 -9.65
CA SER A 120 -10.96 12.17 -8.29
C SER A 120 -12.30 12.01 -7.57
N SER A 121 -12.28 11.33 -6.43
CA SER A 121 -13.41 11.16 -5.55
C SER A 121 -12.96 11.30 -4.10
N PRO A 122 -13.87 11.63 -3.15
CA PRO A 122 -13.54 11.64 -1.72
C PRO A 122 -12.83 10.36 -1.25
N LEU A 123 -13.28 9.19 -1.74
CA LEU A 123 -12.69 7.90 -1.37
C LEU A 123 -11.30 7.67 -1.98
N SER A 124 -11.08 8.07 -3.24
CA SER A 124 -9.77 7.93 -3.86
C SER A 124 -8.75 8.88 -3.21
N THR A 125 -9.15 10.12 -2.95
CA THR A 125 -8.32 11.10 -2.22
C THR A 125 -8.03 10.64 -0.79
N PHE A 126 -9.03 10.14 -0.05
CA PHE A 126 -8.82 9.55 1.28
C PHE A 126 -7.83 8.39 1.24
N THR A 127 -7.94 7.50 0.25
CA THR A 127 -7.04 6.34 0.09
C THR A 127 -5.59 6.79 -0.16
N LEU A 128 -5.39 7.76 -1.05
CA LEU A 128 -4.06 8.33 -1.29
C LEU A 128 -3.52 9.02 -0.05
N GLY A 129 -4.34 9.71 0.74
CA GLY A 129 -3.89 10.34 1.97
C GLY A 129 -3.51 9.36 3.08
N VAL A 130 -4.25 8.27 3.25
CA VAL A 130 -3.82 7.15 4.12
C VAL A 130 -2.45 6.63 3.67
N SER A 131 -2.22 6.54 2.37
CA SER A 131 -0.94 6.09 1.79
C SER A 131 0.19 7.11 1.96
N ALA A 132 -0.10 8.40 1.80
CA ALA A 132 0.87 9.46 2.10
C ALA A 132 1.28 9.41 3.58
N GLY A 133 0.33 9.22 4.50
CA GLY A 133 0.62 9.02 5.93
C GLY A 133 1.51 7.81 6.21
N TYR A 134 1.31 6.70 5.48
CA TYR A 134 2.20 5.55 5.51
C TYR A 134 3.60 5.88 5.01
N PHE A 135 3.74 6.45 3.80
CA PHE A 135 5.05 6.76 3.23
C PHE A 135 5.85 7.73 4.12
N LEU A 136 5.18 8.71 4.74
CA LEU A 136 5.81 9.60 5.72
C LEU A 136 6.28 8.86 6.97
N SER A 137 5.45 7.95 7.51
CA SER A 137 5.80 7.16 8.71
C SER A 137 6.98 6.23 8.43
N ASP A 138 6.95 5.52 7.30
CA ASP A 138 7.99 4.55 6.93
C ASP A 138 9.31 5.26 6.55
N LEU A 139 9.23 6.37 5.80
CA LEU A 139 10.40 7.21 5.52
C LEU A 139 11.02 7.78 6.81
N GLY A 140 10.18 8.23 7.75
CA GLY A 140 10.63 8.68 9.06
C GLY A 140 11.40 7.59 9.82
N MET A 141 10.89 6.37 9.82
CA MET A 141 11.55 5.20 10.41
C MET A 141 12.88 4.86 9.72
N ILE A 142 12.89 4.84 8.38
CA ILE A 142 14.10 4.57 7.59
C ILE A 142 15.17 5.62 7.90
N CYS A 143 14.83 6.91 7.92
CA CYS A 143 15.77 7.99 8.23
C CYS A 143 16.26 7.92 9.68
N TRP A 144 15.37 7.68 10.64
CA TRP A 144 15.73 7.65 12.07
C TRP A 144 16.68 6.50 12.41
N PHE A 145 16.50 5.36 11.76
CA PHE A 145 17.34 4.17 11.98
C PHE A 145 18.30 3.90 10.84
N TYR A 146 18.61 4.88 9.99
CA TYR A 146 19.53 4.73 8.87
C TYR A 146 20.94 4.37 9.36
N PRO A 147 21.66 3.42 8.72
CA PRO A 147 21.28 2.61 7.57
C PRO A 147 20.68 1.23 7.92
N SER A 148 20.24 1.02 9.17
CA SER A 148 19.84 -0.30 9.67
C SER A 148 18.52 -0.81 9.10
N LEU A 149 17.55 0.08 8.82
CA LEU A 149 16.23 -0.29 8.25
C LEU A 149 16.20 -0.24 6.72
N GLY A 150 17.21 0.34 6.08
CA GLY A 150 17.26 0.50 4.64
C GLY A 150 18.52 1.23 4.15
N GLY A 151 18.85 1.01 2.89
CA GLY A 151 19.88 1.75 2.16
C GLY A 151 19.34 3.00 1.46
N LEU A 152 20.25 3.71 0.77
CA LEU A 152 19.91 4.91 0.00
C LEU A 152 18.80 4.66 -1.02
N GLU A 153 18.72 3.46 -1.61
CA GLU A 153 17.65 3.11 -2.55
C GLU A 153 16.26 3.17 -1.90
N TYR A 154 16.13 2.84 -0.61
CA TYR A 154 14.85 2.90 0.10
C TYR A 154 14.46 4.34 0.41
N VAL A 155 15.43 5.18 0.79
CA VAL A 155 15.21 6.62 1.03
C VAL A 155 14.71 7.30 -0.24
N VAL A 156 15.38 7.06 -1.38
CA VAL A 156 14.99 7.63 -2.67
C VAL A 156 13.62 7.12 -3.10
N HIS A 157 13.39 5.80 -3.03
CA HIS A 157 12.11 5.19 -3.38
C HIS A 157 10.93 5.77 -2.58
N HIS A 158 11.06 5.84 -1.26
CA HIS A 158 9.99 6.33 -0.39
C HIS A 158 9.81 7.85 -0.52
N SER A 159 10.87 8.62 -0.75
CA SER A 159 10.77 10.07 -0.95
C SER A 159 10.02 10.39 -2.24
N LEU A 160 10.39 9.75 -3.37
CA LEU A 160 9.70 9.93 -4.65
C LEU A 160 8.23 9.52 -4.56
N SER A 161 7.96 8.39 -3.91
CA SER A 161 6.59 7.89 -3.72
C SER A 161 5.78 8.82 -2.82
N ALA A 162 6.33 9.29 -1.69
CA ALA A 162 5.67 10.22 -0.79
C ALA A 162 5.29 11.52 -1.51
N ILE A 163 6.19 12.11 -2.30
CA ILE A 163 5.95 13.34 -3.05
C ILE A 163 4.85 13.13 -4.10
N ALA A 164 4.93 12.07 -4.90
CA ALA A 164 3.94 11.79 -5.95
C ALA A 164 2.54 11.52 -5.38
N VAL A 165 2.46 10.71 -4.33
CA VAL A 165 1.19 10.36 -3.66
C VAL A 165 0.59 11.60 -2.99
N ALA A 166 1.39 12.38 -2.26
CA ALA A 166 0.92 13.60 -1.61
C ALA A 166 0.44 14.65 -2.63
N TYR A 167 1.17 14.81 -3.75
CA TYR A 167 0.72 15.68 -4.84
C TYR A 167 -0.64 15.25 -5.38
N SER A 168 -0.77 13.99 -5.80
CA SER A 168 -1.98 13.50 -6.47
C SER A 168 -3.20 13.48 -5.54
N MET A 169 -2.96 13.26 -4.24
CA MET A 169 -3.97 13.44 -3.20
C MET A 169 -4.43 14.90 -3.11
N TYR A 170 -3.48 15.84 -3.04
CA TYR A 170 -3.78 17.24 -2.76
C TYR A 170 -4.36 17.99 -3.97
N SER A 171 -3.79 17.78 -5.15
CA SER A 171 -4.23 18.44 -6.39
C SER A 171 -5.45 17.76 -7.03
N GLY A 172 -5.69 16.49 -6.72
CA GLY A 172 -6.65 15.66 -7.45
C GLY A 172 -6.16 15.25 -8.85
N GLU A 173 -4.99 15.69 -9.28
CA GLU A 173 -4.45 15.36 -10.60
C GLU A 173 -3.67 14.04 -10.60
N GLY A 174 -3.73 13.31 -11.72
CA GLY A 174 -2.88 12.14 -11.97
C GLY A 174 -3.19 10.93 -11.08
N GLN A 175 -4.29 10.92 -10.34
CA GLN A 175 -4.61 9.84 -9.38
C GLN A 175 -4.60 8.46 -10.03
N LEU A 176 -5.08 8.31 -11.27
CA LEU A 176 -5.01 7.04 -12.00
C LEU A 176 -3.59 6.49 -12.09
N TYR A 177 -2.63 7.31 -12.53
CA TYR A 177 -1.24 6.89 -12.72
C TYR A 177 -0.57 6.61 -11.37
N THR A 178 -0.92 7.38 -10.34
CA THR A 178 -0.48 7.11 -8.96
C THR A 178 -1.00 5.77 -8.47
N PHE A 179 -2.28 5.43 -8.70
CA PHE A 179 -2.82 4.11 -8.35
C PHE A 179 -2.15 2.99 -9.16
N MET A 180 -1.94 3.16 -10.47
CA MET A 180 -1.20 2.17 -11.26
C MET A 180 0.20 1.90 -10.69
N VAL A 181 0.93 2.94 -10.26
CA VAL A 181 2.23 2.76 -9.59
C VAL A 181 2.08 2.06 -8.23
N LEU A 182 1.07 2.42 -7.43
CA LEU A 182 0.86 1.86 -6.09
C LEU A 182 0.47 0.38 -6.09
N ILE A 183 -0.09 -0.16 -7.19
CA ILE A 183 -0.30 -1.61 -7.35
C ILE A 183 1.03 -2.37 -7.24
N SER A 184 2.16 -1.74 -7.54
CA SER A 184 3.48 -2.36 -7.40
C SER A 184 3.86 -2.70 -5.95
N GLU A 185 3.15 -2.15 -4.95
CA GLU A 185 3.29 -2.54 -3.55
C GLU A 185 2.85 -3.99 -3.30
N VAL A 186 2.15 -4.65 -4.22
CA VAL A 186 1.74 -6.06 -4.08
C VAL A 186 2.94 -7.00 -3.93
N THR A 187 4.14 -6.57 -4.34
CA THR A 187 5.37 -7.34 -4.14
C THR A 187 5.94 -7.23 -2.71
N THR A 188 5.59 -6.16 -1.97
CA THR A 188 6.15 -5.84 -0.65
C THR A 188 5.89 -6.94 0.39
N PRO A 189 4.68 -7.54 0.49
CA PRO A 189 4.43 -8.69 1.37
C PRO A 189 5.38 -9.85 1.12
N GLU A 190 5.71 -10.12 -0.14
CA GLU A 190 6.57 -11.25 -0.50
C GLU A 190 8.05 -10.97 -0.20
N ILE A 191 8.51 -9.73 -0.41
CA ILE A 191 9.85 -9.29 0.01
C ILE A 191 9.98 -9.37 1.54
N ASN A 192 8.94 -8.95 2.28
CA ASN A 192 8.91 -9.04 3.73
C ASN A 192 8.87 -10.49 4.21
N MET A 193 8.04 -11.35 3.61
CA MET A 193 8.01 -12.78 3.89
C MET A 193 9.38 -13.43 3.69
N ARG A 194 10.08 -13.08 2.61
CA ARG A 194 11.44 -13.57 2.38
C ARG A 194 12.40 -13.20 3.49
N TRP A 195 12.31 -11.96 3.97
CA TRP A 195 13.11 -11.47 5.09
C TRP A 195 12.74 -12.19 6.40
N PHE A 196 11.45 -12.41 6.68
CA PHE A 196 11.02 -13.16 7.86
C PHE A 196 11.56 -14.59 7.86
N LEU A 197 11.51 -15.27 6.71
CA LEU A 197 12.08 -16.61 6.54
C LEU A 197 13.60 -16.61 6.71
N ASP A 198 14.30 -15.60 6.20
CA ASP A 198 15.75 -15.42 6.40
C ASP A 198 16.08 -15.27 7.89
N THR A 199 15.44 -14.29 8.54
CA THR A 199 15.62 -13.96 9.97
C THR A 199 15.27 -15.12 10.89
N ALA A 200 14.34 -15.99 10.49
CA ALA A 200 14.00 -17.22 11.21
C ALA A 200 14.98 -18.39 10.95
N GLY A 201 16.03 -18.20 10.16
CA GLY A 201 17.01 -19.25 9.82
C GLY A 201 16.52 -20.24 8.76
N LEU A 202 15.43 -19.91 8.04
CA LEU A 202 14.73 -20.82 7.12
C LEU A 202 15.17 -20.69 5.65
N LYS A 203 16.37 -20.14 5.36
CA LYS A 203 16.89 -19.99 3.99
C LYS A 203 16.93 -21.27 3.15
N ARG A 204 17.09 -22.43 3.81
CA ARG A 204 17.17 -23.74 3.14
C ARG A 204 15.82 -24.43 3.00
N SER A 205 14.74 -23.86 3.55
CA SER A 205 13.40 -24.43 3.48
C SER A 205 12.80 -24.38 2.07
N SER A 206 11.84 -25.24 1.78
CA SER A 206 11.03 -25.16 0.55
C SER A 206 10.20 -23.88 0.49
N ALA A 207 9.74 -23.37 1.64
CA ALA A 207 9.01 -22.10 1.73
C ALA A 207 9.84 -20.92 1.18
N TYR A 208 11.13 -20.85 1.52
CA TYR A 208 12.04 -19.79 1.01
C TYR A 208 12.28 -19.88 -0.51
N LEU A 209 12.24 -21.10 -1.07
CA LEU A 209 12.32 -21.29 -2.51
C LEU A 209 11.02 -20.86 -3.20
N ILE A 210 9.87 -21.33 -2.70
CA ILE A 210 8.54 -21.02 -3.25
C ILE A 210 8.32 -19.50 -3.24
N ASN A 211 8.55 -18.85 -2.11
CA ASN A 211 8.48 -17.38 -2.01
C ASN A 211 9.41 -16.70 -3.02
N GLY A 212 10.61 -17.23 -3.28
CA GLY A 212 11.50 -16.70 -4.32
C GLY A 212 10.95 -16.78 -5.74
N VAL A 213 10.24 -17.85 -6.06
CA VAL A 213 9.53 -18.00 -7.34
C VAL A 213 8.35 -17.05 -7.42
N VAL A 214 7.56 -16.93 -6.34
CA VAL A 214 6.43 -15.99 -6.26
C VAL A 214 6.92 -14.55 -6.44
N ILE A 215 8.01 -14.14 -5.76
CA ILE A 215 8.61 -12.80 -5.95
C ILE A 215 8.99 -12.56 -7.40
N PHE A 216 9.59 -13.53 -8.09
CA PHE A 216 9.98 -13.37 -9.49
C PHE A 216 8.77 -13.04 -10.38
N PHE A 217 7.69 -13.81 -10.27
CA PHE A 217 6.49 -13.58 -11.08
C PHE A 217 5.74 -12.31 -10.66
N ALA A 218 5.58 -12.06 -9.36
CA ALA A 218 4.94 -10.86 -8.84
C ALA A 218 5.70 -9.60 -9.30
N TRP A 219 7.03 -9.62 -9.29
CA TRP A 219 7.86 -8.51 -9.76
C TRP A 219 7.74 -8.29 -11.26
N LEU A 220 7.78 -9.36 -12.05
CA LEU A 220 7.61 -9.26 -13.50
C LEU A 220 6.26 -8.60 -13.85
N VAL A 221 5.17 -9.06 -13.23
CA VAL A 221 3.83 -8.53 -13.52
C VAL A 221 3.66 -7.11 -12.98
N ALA A 222 3.85 -6.91 -11.68
CA ALA A 222 3.47 -5.66 -11.01
C ALA A 222 4.51 -4.53 -11.13
N ARG A 223 5.77 -4.84 -11.44
CA ARG A 223 6.86 -3.84 -11.47
C ARG A 223 7.50 -3.66 -12.85
N ILE A 224 7.36 -4.63 -13.76
CA ILE A 224 7.87 -4.52 -15.14
C ILE A 224 6.72 -4.30 -16.12
N LEU A 225 5.81 -5.27 -16.26
CA LEU A 225 4.73 -5.21 -17.24
C LEU A 225 3.75 -4.07 -16.93
N LEU A 226 3.39 -3.88 -15.65
CA LEU A 226 2.51 -2.79 -15.26
C LEU A 226 3.11 -1.40 -15.52
N PHE A 227 4.42 -1.22 -15.35
CA PHE A 227 5.09 0.05 -15.64
C PHE A 227 5.11 0.32 -17.15
N ILE A 228 5.37 -0.72 -17.97
CA ILE A 228 5.26 -0.62 -19.43
C ILE A 228 3.83 -0.21 -19.83
N TYR A 229 2.83 -0.89 -19.26
CA TYR A 229 1.42 -0.57 -19.50
C TYR A 229 1.09 0.86 -19.10
N MET A 230 1.54 1.32 -17.94
CA MET A 230 1.29 2.68 -17.46
C MET A 230 1.88 3.72 -18.42
N PHE A 231 3.14 3.55 -18.86
CA PHE A 231 3.73 4.47 -19.85
C PHE A 231 3.02 4.44 -21.19
N TYR A 232 2.57 3.27 -21.64
CA TYR A 232 1.75 3.14 -22.83
C TYR A 232 0.41 3.89 -22.67
N HIS A 233 -0.23 3.79 -21.50
CA HIS A 233 -1.45 4.52 -21.18
C HIS A 233 -1.22 6.03 -21.17
N VAL A 234 -0.13 6.51 -20.55
CA VAL A 234 0.27 7.94 -20.59
C VAL A 234 0.48 8.41 -22.03
N TYR A 235 1.09 7.58 -22.89
CA TYR A 235 1.28 7.91 -24.30
C TYR A 235 -0.04 8.05 -25.06
N LEU A 236 -1.00 7.15 -24.83
CA LEU A 236 -2.32 7.22 -25.47
C LEU A 236 -3.13 8.45 -25.05
N HIS A 237 -2.98 8.89 -23.80
CA HIS A 237 -3.68 10.06 -23.24
C HIS A 237 -2.77 11.28 -23.08
N TYR A 238 -1.73 11.38 -23.91
CA TYR A 238 -0.72 12.42 -23.80
C TYR A 238 -1.31 13.83 -23.91
N ASP A 239 -2.29 13.99 -24.80
CA ASP A 239 -3.07 15.22 -25.00
C ASP A 239 -3.75 15.69 -23.70
N GLN A 240 -4.25 14.76 -22.88
CA GLN A 240 -4.82 15.09 -21.58
C GLN A 240 -3.74 15.36 -20.53
N VAL A 241 -2.65 14.58 -20.54
CA VAL A 241 -1.55 14.69 -19.55
C VAL A 241 -0.88 16.06 -19.60
N ILE A 242 -0.71 16.64 -20.78
CA ILE A 242 -0.09 17.97 -20.92
C ILE A 242 -0.96 19.12 -20.40
N HIS A 243 -2.23 18.86 -20.06
CA HIS A 243 -3.11 19.83 -19.40
C HIS A 243 -2.97 19.86 -17.87
N MET A 244 -2.23 18.92 -17.27
CA MET A 244 -1.91 18.96 -15.84
C MET A 244 -1.03 20.17 -15.51
N HIS A 245 -1.03 20.58 -14.24
CA HIS A 245 -0.05 21.54 -13.77
C HIS A 245 1.39 21.02 -14.03
N ILE A 246 2.33 21.92 -14.34
CA ILE A 246 3.71 21.56 -14.74
C ILE A 246 4.39 20.62 -13.74
N PHE A 247 4.14 20.81 -12.45
CA PHE A 247 4.66 19.93 -11.40
C PHE A 247 4.06 18.52 -11.49
N GLY A 248 2.76 18.40 -11.79
CA GLY A 248 2.10 17.12 -12.02
C GLY A 248 2.65 16.40 -13.25
N ILE A 249 2.89 17.12 -14.35
CA ILE A 249 3.54 16.57 -15.55
C ILE A 249 4.91 15.98 -15.18
N LEU A 250 5.74 16.75 -14.47
CA LEU A 250 7.05 16.28 -14.02
C LEU A 250 6.96 15.02 -13.15
N LEU A 251 5.95 14.92 -12.29
CA LEU A 251 5.76 13.75 -11.42
C LEU A 251 5.28 12.51 -12.20
N VAL A 252 4.30 12.67 -13.11
CA VAL A 252 3.76 11.56 -13.92
C VAL A 252 4.83 10.92 -14.79
N PHE A 253 5.77 11.71 -15.33
CA PHE A 253 6.89 11.16 -16.10
C PHE A 253 8.08 10.78 -15.23
N GLY A 254 8.52 11.67 -14.35
CA GLY A 254 9.78 11.56 -13.62
C GLY A 254 9.79 10.45 -12.57
N VAL A 255 8.76 10.39 -11.72
CA VAL A 255 8.72 9.42 -10.61
C VAL A 255 8.62 7.99 -11.13
N PRO A 256 7.67 7.64 -12.02
CA PRO A 256 7.63 6.27 -12.57
C PRO A 256 8.86 5.89 -13.38
N SER A 257 9.53 6.85 -14.03
CA SER A 257 10.78 6.56 -14.76
C SER A 257 11.89 6.17 -13.80
N ALA A 258 12.09 6.95 -12.74
CA ALA A 258 13.07 6.64 -11.70
C ALA A 258 12.77 5.30 -11.01
N LEU A 259 11.51 5.08 -10.63
CA LEU A 259 11.05 3.82 -10.04
C LEU A 259 11.21 2.63 -11.00
N GLY A 260 10.97 2.83 -12.31
CA GLY A 260 11.16 1.82 -13.34
C GLY A 260 12.63 1.38 -13.46
N VAL A 261 13.57 2.33 -13.44
CA VAL A 261 15.01 2.02 -13.41
C VAL A 261 15.38 1.21 -12.17
N MET A 262 14.90 1.62 -11.00
CA MET A 262 15.13 0.88 -9.74
C MET A 262 14.52 -0.53 -9.80
N ASN A 263 13.31 -0.67 -10.37
CA ASN A 263 12.63 -1.95 -10.56
C ASN A 263 13.44 -2.90 -11.45
N LEU A 264 14.06 -2.41 -12.53
CA LEU A 264 14.94 -3.20 -13.38
C LEU A 264 16.20 -3.65 -12.65
N MET A 265 16.83 -2.75 -11.87
CA MET A 265 18.00 -3.08 -11.06
C MET A 265 17.70 -4.18 -10.03
N TRP A 266 16.58 -4.05 -9.31
CA TRP A 266 16.14 -5.03 -8.33
C TRP A 266 15.71 -6.35 -8.98
N PHE A 267 15.06 -6.32 -10.14
CA PHE A 267 14.71 -7.54 -10.88
C PHE A 267 15.96 -8.33 -11.28
N GLY A 268 17.03 -7.65 -11.69
CA GLY A 268 18.34 -8.26 -11.90
C GLY A 268 18.89 -8.97 -10.64
N LYS A 269 18.72 -8.37 -9.46
CA LYS A 269 19.09 -9.01 -8.17
C LYS A 269 18.22 -10.24 -7.88
N ILE A 270 16.91 -10.17 -8.15
CA ILE A 270 15.97 -11.29 -7.95
C ILE A 270 16.32 -12.47 -8.85
N ILE A 271 16.58 -12.24 -10.14
CA ILE A 271 16.99 -13.28 -11.08
C ILE A 271 18.27 -13.97 -10.61
N LYS A 272 19.29 -13.19 -10.23
CA LYS A 272 20.55 -13.73 -9.70
C LYS A 272 20.33 -14.55 -8.43
N GLY A 273 19.49 -14.05 -7.51
CA GLY A 273 19.13 -14.74 -6.27
C GLY A 273 18.41 -16.06 -6.51
N LEU A 274 17.45 -16.10 -7.43
CA LEU A 274 16.68 -17.29 -7.76
C LEU A 274 17.57 -18.36 -8.43
N LYS A 275 18.40 -17.98 -9.41
CA LYS A 275 19.38 -18.87 -10.05
C LYS A 275 20.29 -19.54 -9.02
N LYS A 276 20.82 -18.76 -8.07
CA LYS A 276 21.68 -19.27 -7.00
C LYS A 276 20.97 -20.26 -6.06
N ASN A 277 19.68 -20.08 -5.80
CA ASN A 277 18.93 -21.02 -4.93
C ASN A 277 18.60 -22.32 -5.65
N LEU A 278 18.29 -22.26 -6.95
CA LEU A 278 18.05 -23.45 -7.77
C LEU A 278 19.33 -24.27 -7.95
N ALA A 279 20.46 -23.62 -8.25
CA ALA A 279 21.75 -24.28 -8.42
C ALA A 279 22.29 -24.98 -7.16
N LYS A 280 21.77 -24.67 -5.97
CA LYS A 280 22.13 -25.36 -4.71
C LYS A 280 21.33 -26.64 -4.45
N ARG A 281 20.29 -26.88 -5.26
CA ARG A 281 19.36 -28.01 -5.11
C ARG A 281 19.48 -29.03 -6.24
N LEU A 282 20.12 -28.63 -7.35
CA LEU A 282 20.65 -29.52 -8.38
C LEU A 282 22.02 -30.02 -7.92
#